data_AF-A0A3D5P2Q0-F1
#
_entry.id   AF-A0A3D5P2Q0-F1
#
_cell.length_a   1.000
_cell.length_b   1.000
_cell.length_c   1.000
_cell.angle_alpha   90.00
_cell.angle_beta   90.00
_cell.angle_gamma   90.00
#
_symmetry.space_group_name_H-M   'P 1'
#
loop_
_entity.id
_entity.type
_entity.pdbx_description
1 polymer ?
#
loop_
_entity_poly.entity_id
_entity_poly.type
_entity_poly.pdbx_seq_one_letter_code
_entity_poly.pdbx_strand_id
1 'polypeptide(L)'
;VYWRSWEREGGGLQRVSRAGHLSGLSDLPRQGLNVEAKPYGLLGRVQERNSADVLNGSVDRAVGVDLKSEIAPGLLLDLTFNTDFAQVEVDDAQVNLTRFNLFFPEKRDFFLENSGIFAFGNPGNPLEPPAYQMFFSRQIGISENGSVPIVGGARLTGRVGSQTVGFMSVMTDAVPESSE
;
A
#
# COMPACT_ATOMS: atom_id res chain seq x y z
N VAL A 1 -21.05 6.74 31.05
CA VAL A 1 -19.72 6.53 30.43
C VAL A 1 -18.74 6.17 31.54
N TYR A 2 -18.22 4.94 31.55
CA TYR A 2 -17.15 4.55 32.47
C TYR A 2 -15.84 4.49 31.69
N TRP A 3 -14.83 5.23 32.16
CA TRP A 3 -13.48 5.19 31.61
C TRP A 3 -12.56 4.51 32.64
N ARG A 4 -11.78 3.53 32.21
CA ARG A 4 -10.66 2.99 33.00
C ARG A 4 -9.36 3.49 32.39
N SER A 5 -8.42 3.95 33.20
CA SER A 5 -7.09 4.40 32.73
C SER A 5 -6.26 3.24 32.17
N TRP A 6 -5.20 3.54 31.43
CA TRP A 6 -4.28 2.52 30.90
C TRP A 6 -3.44 1.87 32.03
N GLU A 7 -3.10 0.59 31.83
CA GLU A 7 -2.26 -0.17 32.75
C GLU A 7 -0.77 0.18 32.55
N ARG A 8 -0.04 0.47 33.63
CA ARG A 8 1.39 0.85 33.56
C ARG A 8 2.33 -0.35 33.36
N GLU A 9 1.91 -1.55 33.71
CA GLU A 9 2.69 -2.78 33.54
C GLU A 9 2.42 -3.41 32.16
N GLY A 10 3.47 -3.90 31.50
CA GLY A 10 3.34 -4.74 30.29
C GLY A 10 3.36 -4.03 28.93
N GLY A 11 3.91 -2.81 28.82
CA GLY A 11 4.20 -2.17 27.52
C GLY A 11 3.78 -0.70 27.36
N GLY A 12 3.22 -0.06 28.40
CA GLY A 12 2.99 1.39 28.46
C GLY A 12 2.25 1.98 27.23
N LEU A 13 2.68 3.17 26.78
CA LEU A 13 2.12 3.91 25.65
C LEU A 13 2.17 3.16 24.31
N GLN A 14 2.97 2.09 24.20
CA GLN A 14 3.16 1.36 22.95
C GLN A 14 2.13 0.25 22.73
N ARG A 15 1.33 -0.09 23.75
CA ARG A 15 0.27 -1.11 23.64
C ARG A 15 -1.12 -0.48 23.75
N VAL A 16 -1.51 0.24 22.70
CA VAL A 16 -2.83 0.89 22.58
C VAL A 16 -3.98 -0.11 22.73
N SER A 17 -3.77 -1.39 22.41
CA SER A 17 -4.77 -2.46 22.66
C SER A 17 -5.09 -2.68 24.15
N ARG A 18 -4.21 -2.22 25.06
CA ARG A 18 -4.42 -2.21 26.53
C ARG A 18 -4.78 -0.82 27.07
N ALA A 19 -5.08 0.14 26.18
CA ALA A 19 -5.60 1.42 26.61
C ALA A 19 -6.99 1.29 27.24
N GLY A 20 -7.45 2.36 27.86
CA GLY A 20 -8.73 2.41 28.56
C GLY A 20 -9.91 1.94 27.72
N HIS A 21 -10.78 1.13 28.33
CA HIS A 21 -12.02 0.68 27.68
C HIS A 21 -13.12 1.72 27.88
N LEU A 22 -13.62 2.30 26.79
CA LEU A 22 -14.76 3.20 26.80
C LEU A 22 -16.05 2.40 26.59
N SER A 23 -16.93 2.40 27.59
CA SER A 23 -18.22 1.71 27.53
C SER A 23 -19.39 2.65 27.82
N GLY A 24 -20.58 2.24 27.36
CA GLY A 24 -21.82 3.00 27.54
C GLY A 24 -22.04 4.10 26.50
N LEU A 25 -21.47 3.96 25.30
CA LEU A 25 -21.88 4.73 24.12
C LEU A 25 -23.11 4.05 23.52
N SER A 26 -24.29 4.59 23.81
CA SER A 26 -25.57 4.25 23.17
C SER A 26 -25.98 5.36 22.20
N ASP A 27 -26.83 5.06 21.22
CA ASP A 27 -27.28 6.01 20.17
C ASP A 27 -26.19 6.59 19.26
N LEU A 28 -25.15 5.80 18.95
CA LEU A 28 -24.27 6.16 17.85
C LEU A 28 -25.07 6.08 16.53
N PRO A 29 -24.90 7.07 15.63
CA PRO A 29 -25.52 7.00 14.31
C PRO A 29 -25.09 5.69 13.65
N ARG A 30 -26.04 5.04 12.97
CA ARG A 30 -25.70 3.85 12.18
C ARG A 30 -24.58 4.24 11.22
N GLN A 31 -23.50 3.48 11.26
CA GLN A 31 -22.39 3.63 10.34
C GLN A 31 -22.99 3.53 8.93
N GLY A 32 -22.97 4.65 8.21
CA GLY A 32 -23.47 4.71 6.85
C GLY A 32 -22.59 3.89 5.92
N LEU A 33 -23.01 3.75 4.67
CA LEU A 33 -22.16 3.18 3.64
C LEU A 33 -20.99 4.17 3.39
N ASN A 34 -19.81 3.87 3.93
CA ASN A 34 -18.62 4.69 3.72
C ASN A 34 -17.83 4.13 2.54
N VAL A 35 -18.08 4.68 1.35
CA VAL A 35 -17.43 4.28 0.09
C VAL A 35 -16.70 5.49 -0.48
N GLU A 36 -15.42 5.31 -0.77
CA GLU A 36 -14.56 6.27 -1.44
C GLU A 36 -14.12 5.68 -2.79
N ALA A 37 -14.16 6.49 -3.84
CA ALA A 37 -13.75 6.10 -5.17
C ALA A 37 -12.83 7.18 -5.76
N LYS A 38 -11.68 6.77 -6.27
CA LYS A 38 -10.67 7.63 -6.90
C LYS A 38 -10.43 7.14 -8.34
N PRO A 39 -11.25 7.56 -9.31
CA PRO A 39 -10.95 7.30 -10.71
C PRO A 39 -9.84 8.24 -11.20
N TYR A 40 -8.99 7.76 -12.08
CA TYR A 40 -7.99 8.58 -12.75
C TYR A 40 -7.87 8.22 -14.23
N GLY A 41 -7.40 9.17 -15.02
CA GLY A 41 -7.15 8.99 -16.43
C GLY A 41 -5.99 9.87 -16.88
N LEU A 42 -5.12 9.30 -17.70
CA LEU A 42 -3.96 9.96 -18.28
C LEU A 42 -4.11 10.00 -19.80
N LEU A 43 -3.73 11.13 -20.38
CA LEU A 43 -3.72 11.38 -21.82
C LEU A 43 -2.40 12.03 -22.17
N GLY A 44 -1.57 11.30 -22.90
CA GLY A 44 -0.24 11.72 -23.33
C GLY A 44 -0.11 11.68 -24.85
N ARG A 45 0.92 12.38 -25.35
CA ARG A 45 1.41 12.19 -26.72
C ARG A 45 2.89 11.89 -26.63
N VAL A 46 3.28 10.73 -27.14
CA VAL A 46 4.69 10.35 -27.25
C VAL A 46 5.12 10.56 -28.68
N GLN A 47 6.26 11.20 -28.89
CA GLN A 47 6.86 11.37 -30.21
C GLN A 47 8.19 10.66 -30.23
N GLU A 48 8.29 9.64 -31.07
CA GLU A 48 9.51 8.89 -31.28
C GLU A 48 10.04 9.16 -32.68
N ARG A 49 11.34 9.42 -32.75
CA ARG A 49 12.05 9.56 -34.02
C ARG A 49 12.54 8.19 -34.44
N ASN A 50 12.07 7.69 -35.58
CA ASN A 50 12.53 6.40 -36.08
C ASN A 50 13.94 6.52 -36.71
N SER A 51 14.55 5.39 -37.05
CA SER A 51 15.87 5.32 -37.69
C SER A 51 15.95 6.00 -39.07
N ALA A 52 14.82 6.35 -39.68
CA ALA A 52 14.69 7.06 -40.96
C ALA A 52 14.38 8.56 -40.78
N ASP A 53 14.57 9.11 -39.58
CA ASP A 53 14.38 10.52 -39.22
C ASP A 53 12.93 11.03 -39.31
N VAL A 54 11.96 10.11 -39.37
CA VAL A 54 10.52 10.41 -39.36
C VAL A 54 10.02 10.49 -37.92
N LEU A 55 9.33 11.58 -37.60
CA LEU A 55 8.64 11.77 -36.31
C LEU A 55 7.31 11.02 -36.33
N ASN A 56 7.24 9.92 -35.58
CA ASN A 56 6.00 9.19 -35.35
C ASN A 56 5.41 9.63 -34.01
N GLY A 57 4.16 10.10 -34.03
CA GLY A 57 3.41 10.44 -32.81
C GLY A 57 2.43 9.33 -32.45
N SER A 58 2.51 8.80 -31.24
CA SER A 58 1.48 7.94 -30.65
C SER A 58 0.71 8.71 -29.57
N VAL A 59 -0.55 8.36 -29.39
CA VAL A 59 -1.37 8.86 -28.29
C VAL A 59 -1.34 7.81 -27.20
N ASP A 60 -0.83 8.20 -26.04
CA ASP A 60 -0.80 7.34 -24.86
C ASP A 60 -2.01 7.61 -23.97
N ARG A 61 -2.60 6.55 -23.43
CA ARG A 61 -3.84 6.60 -22.64
C ARG A 61 -3.78 5.56 -21.54
N ALA A 62 -4.00 5.99 -20.31
CA ALA A 62 -4.18 5.10 -19.18
C ALA A 62 -5.45 5.49 -18.42
N VAL A 63 -6.12 4.49 -17.86
CA VAL A 63 -7.27 4.69 -16.97
C VAL A 63 -7.17 3.71 -15.83
N GLY A 64 -7.61 4.13 -14.66
CA GLY A 64 -7.75 3.24 -13.52
C GLY A 64 -8.62 3.82 -12.43
N VAL A 65 -8.81 3.01 -11.41
CA VAL A 65 -9.72 3.35 -10.31
C VAL A 65 -9.29 2.65 -9.04
N ASP A 66 -9.32 3.41 -7.95
CA ASP A 66 -9.22 2.86 -6.61
C ASP A 66 -10.58 2.99 -5.92
N LEU A 67 -11.00 1.91 -5.27
CA LEU A 67 -12.23 1.85 -4.49
C LEU A 67 -11.89 1.44 -3.07
N LYS A 68 -12.53 2.09 -2.12
CA LYS A 68 -12.37 1.80 -0.71
C LYS A 68 -13.73 1.78 -0.05
N SER A 69 -13.97 0.76 0.75
CA SER A 69 -15.23 0.61 1.46
C SER A 69 -15.02 -0.03 2.82
N GLU A 70 -15.70 0.47 3.83
CA GLU A 70 -15.86 -0.26 5.09
C GLU A 70 -16.99 -1.29 4.92
N ILE A 71 -16.66 -2.57 4.86
CA ILE A 71 -17.64 -3.64 4.60
C ILE A 71 -18.30 -4.15 5.89
N ALA A 72 -17.64 -3.94 7.03
CA ALA A 72 -18.17 -4.18 8.37
C ALA A 72 -17.44 -3.26 9.36
N PRO A 73 -17.99 -3.00 10.57
CA PRO A 73 -17.36 -2.11 11.54
C PRO A 73 -15.92 -2.53 11.85
N GLY A 74 -14.96 -1.67 11.48
CA GLY A 74 -13.54 -1.93 11.66
C GLY A 74 -12.92 -2.91 10.65
N LEU A 75 -13.59 -3.20 9.53
CA LEU A 75 -13.10 -4.03 8.42
C LEU A 75 -13.20 -3.27 7.09
N LEU A 76 -12.05 -2.91 6.53
CA LEU A 76 -11.90 -2.14 5.30
C LEU A 76 -11.49 -3.03 4.13
N LEU A 77 -12.16 -2.83 3.00
CA LEU A 77 -11.84 -3.40 1.70
C LEU A 77 -11.30 -2.29 0.80
N ASP A 78 -10.08 -2.48 0.31
CA ASP A 78 -9.45 -1.65 -0.72
C ASP A 78 -9.33 -2.47 -2.00
N LEU A 79 -9.78 -1.91 -3.12
CA LEU A 79 -9.65 -2.48 -4.44
C LEU A 79 -8.94 -1.47 -5.34
N THR A 80 -8.04 -1.96 -6.16
CA THR A 80 -7.33 -1.14 -7.13
C THR A 80 -7.33 -1.83 -8.48
N PHE A 81 -7.55 -1.07 -9.54
CA PHE A 81 -7.51 -1.56 -10.91
C PHE A 81 -6.74 -0.59 -11.78
N ASN A 82 -5.70 -1.11 -12.43
CA ASN A 82 -4.71 -0.38 -13.22
C ASN A 82 -4.37 0.93 -12.51
N THR A 83 -3.84 0.90 -11.29
CA THR A 83 -3.48 2.15 -10.60
C THR A 83 -2.13 2.66 -11.08
N ASP A 84 -2.04 3.98 -11.29
CA ASP A 84 -0.79 4.59 -11.71
C ASP A 84 0.05 4.90 -10.49
N PHE A 85 0.96 3.98 -10.18
CA PHE A 85 1.96 4.20 -9.15
C PHE A 85 3.09 5.14 -9.59
N ALA A 86 3.13 5.58 -10.86
CA ALA A 86 4.14 6.55 -11.31
C ALA A 86 3.92 7.97 -10.77
N GLN A 87 2.77 8.23 -10.11
CA GLN A 87 2.58 9.44 -9.30
C GLN A 87 3.38 9.44 -8.00
N VAL A 88 3.88 8.27 -7.57
CA VAL A 88 4.82 8.20 -6.46
C VAL A 88 6.15 8.78 -6.91
N GLU A 89 6.64 9.77 -6.18
CA GLU A 89 7.94 10.42 -6.42
C GLU A 89 9.03 9.40 -6.77
N VAL A 90 9.76 9.70 -7.85
CA VAL A 90 10.96 8.99 -8.27
C VAL A 90 11.92 8.93 -7.07
N ASP A 91 12.26 7.73 -6.61
CA ASP A 91 13.31 7.59 -5.61
C ASP A 91 14.64 8.00 -6.27
N ASP A 92 15.43 8.82 -5.57
CA ASP A 92 16.76 9.19 -6.04
C ASP A 92 17.55 7.93 -6.40
N ALA A 93 18.20 7.94 -7.57
CA ALA A 93 19.02 6.82 -8.01
C ALA A 93 20.17 6.60 -7.02
N GLN A 94 20.05 5.57 -6.19
CA GLN A 94 21.09 5.19 -5.25
C GLN A 94 21.96 4.09 -5.82
N VAL A 95 23.28 4.30 -5.81
CA VAL A 95 24.25 3.26 -6.17
C VAL A 95 24.38 2.31 -5.00
N ASN A 96 23.95 1.06 -5.17
CA ASN A 96 24.12 0.04 -4.15
C ASN A 96 25.57 -0.44 -4.10
N LEU A 97 26.34 0.08 -3.14
CA LEU A 97 27.73 -0.32 -2.91
C LEU A 97 27.84 -1.54 -1.98
N THR A 98 26.72 -2.15 -1.61
CA THR A 98 26.66 -3.31 -0.70
C THR A 98 26.07 -4.53 -1.38
N ARG A 99 26.23 -5.70 -0.75
CA ARG A 99 25.62 -6.97 -1.17
C ARG A 99 24.17 -7.15 -0.71
N PHE A 100 23.60 -6.17 -0.03
CA PHE A 100 22.24 -6.21 0.48
C PHE A 100 21.35 -5.33 -0.39
N ASN A 101 20.08 -5.70 -0.58
CA ASN A 101 19.16 -4.88 -1.35
C ASN A 101 18.95 -3.53 -0.68
N LEU A 102 18.85 -2.47 -1.48
CA LEU A 102 18.50 -1.13 -1.00
C LEU A 102 17.08 -1.16 -0.43
N PHE A 103 16.93 -0.60 0.78
CA PHE A 103 15.65 -0.52 1.45
C PHE A 103 15.02 0.84 1.16
N PHE A 104 14.05 0.87 0.25
CA PHE A 104 13.25 2.05 -0.01
C PHE A 104 11.92 1.97 0.76
N PRO A 105 11.49 3.07 1.40
CA PRO A 105 10.17 3.10 2.02
C PRO A 105 9.08 2.90 0.96
N GLU A 106 8.03 2.18 1.32
CA GLU A 106 6.82 2.13 0.49
C GLU A 106 6.20 3.53 0.44
N LYS A 107 5.75 3.95 -0.74
CA LYS A 107 5.15 5.28 -0.96
C LYS A 107 3.79 5.20 -1.66
N ARG A 108 3.41 4.02 -2.15
CA ARG A 108 2.14 3.81 -2.86
C ARG A 108 1.00 3.71 -1.85
N ASP A 109 -0.02 4.55 -1.98
CA ASP A 109 -1.17 4.64 -1.08
C ASP A 109 -1.84 3.28 -0.80
N PHE A 110 -2.06 2.49 -1.86
CA PHE A 110 -2.65 1.15 -1.76
C PHE A 110 -1.87 0.24 -0.81
N PHE A 111 -0.56 0.41 -0.66
CA PHE A 111 0.26 -0.42 0.23
C PHE A 111 0.49 0.22 1.59
N LEU A 112 0.43 1.55 1.68
CA LEU A 112 0.69 2.30 2.91
C LEU A 112 -0.43 2.22 3.93
N GLU A 113 -1.68 2.31 3.46
CA GLU A 113 -2.81 2.38 4.37
C GLU A 113 -2.95 1.08 5.18
N ASN A 114 -3.14 1.17 6.51
CA ASN A 114 -3.22 0.00 7.41
C ASN A 114 -2.04 -1.00 7.28
N SER A 115 -0.91 -0.59 6.68
CA SER A 115 0.29 -1.43 6.45
C SER A 115 0.88 -2.04 7.72
N GLY A 116 0.67 -1.38 8.86
CA GLY A 116 1.07 -1.87 10.17
C GLY A 116 0.48 -3.24 10.53
N ILE A 117 -0.62 -3.67 9.89
CA ILE A 117 -1.19 -5.02 10.06
C ILE A 117 -0.28 -6.10 9.48
N PHE A 118 0.52 -5.76 8.46
CA PHE A 118 1.51 -6.65 7.84
C PHE A 118 2.92 -6.46 8.41
N ALA A 119 3.10 -5.52 9.33
CA ALA A 119 4.36 -5.28 10.03
C ALA A 119 4.53 -6.28 11.18
N PHE A 120 5.00 -7.48 10.85
CA PHE A 120 5.32 -8.49 11.85
C PHE A 120 6.76 -8.32 12.36
N GLY A 121 6.92 -8.03 13.64
CA GLY A 121 8.24 -7.93 14.28
C GLY A 121 8.37 -6.75 15.24
N ASN A 122 9.54 -6.60 15.84
CA ASN A 122 9.88 -5.40 16.60
C ASN A 122 10.38 -4.35 15.60
N PRO A 123 9.64 -3.24 15.35
CA PRO A 123 10.21 -2.12 14.61
C PRO A 123 11.42 -1.66 15.42
N GLY A 124 12.62 -1.86 14.87
CA GLY A 124 13.85 -1.51 15.55
C GLY A 124 13.96 0.00 15.80
N ASN A 125 15.17 0.45 16.09
CA ASN A 125 15.48 1.88 16.10
C ASN A 125 15.08 2.52 14.74
N PRO A 126 14.39 3.68 14.68
CA PRO A 126 14.07 4.37 13.42
C PRO A 126 15.28 4.70 12.53
N LEU A 127 16.48 4.68 13.11
CA LEU A 127 17.76 4.90 12.43
C LEU A 127 18.40 3.58 11.92
N GLU A 128 17.78 2.44 12.17
CA GLU A 128 18.25 1.11 11.77
C GLU A 128 17.16 0.37 10.99
N PRO A 129 17.52 -0.43 9.96
CA PRO A 129 16.56 -1.29 9.30
C PRO A 129 15.87 -2.22 10.32
N PRO A 130 14.54 -2.43 10.22
CA PRO A 130 13.85 -3.34 11.14
C PRO A 130 14.51 -4.72 11.09
N ALA A 131 14.88 -5.24 12.27
CA ALA A 131 15.64 -6.48 12.40
C ALA A 131 14.96 -7.68 11.72
N TYR A 132 13.63 -7.65 11.62
CA TYR A 132 12.83 -8.64 10.90
C TYR A 132 11.63 -7.94 10.25
N GLN A 133 11.66 -7.79 8.92
CA GLN A 133 10.51 -7.38 8.12
C GLN A 133 10.10 -8.54 7.22
N MET A 134 9.05 -9.25 7.62
CA MET A 134 8.57 -10.44 6.89
C MET A 134 7.79 -10.08 5.62
N PHE A 135 7.25 -8.87 5.56
CA PHE A 135 6.47 -8.39 4.42
C PHE A 135 7.00 -7.05 3.92
N PHE A 136 7.48 -7.04 2.67
CA PHE A 136 8.02 -5.86 2.02
C PHE A 136 7.32 -5.63 0.67
N SER A 137 6.26 -4.81 0.71
CA SER A 137 5.40 -4.54 -0.46
C SER A 137 6.13 -3.95 -1.65
N ARG A 138 7.26 -3.26 -1.43
CA ARG A 138 8.04 -2.62 -2.49
C ARG A 138 8.57 -3.61 -3.53
N GLN A 139 8.70 -4.90 -3.19
CA GLN A 139 9.08 -5.94 -4.15
C GLN A 139 7.96 -6.26 -5.16
N ILE A 140 6.71 -5.88 -4.89
CA ILE A 140 5.57 -6.16 -5.76
C ILE A 140 5.57 -5.17 -6.93
N GLY A 141 5.70 -5.70 -8.15
CA GLY A 141 5.80 -4.91 -9.38
C GLY A 141 7.24 -4.53 -9.75
N ILE A 142 8.24 -5.26 -9.24
CA ILE A 142 9.64 -5.13 -9.62
C ILE A 142 10.18 -6.50 -10.07
N SER A 143 10.80 -6.56 -11.24
CA SER A 143 11.58 -7.70 -11.73
C SER A 143 13.05 -7.31 -11.91
N GLU A 144 13.92 -8.27 -12.20
CA GLU A 144 15.33 -8.01 -12.50
C GLU A 144 15.52 -7.02 -13.68
N ASN A 145 14.56 -6.98 -14.60
CA ASN A 145 14.62 -6.19 -15.82
C ASN A 145 13.83 -4.87 -15.75
N GLY A 146 13.20 -4.55 -14.61
CA GLY A 146 12.52 -3.26 -14.42
C GLY A 146 11.21 -3.36 -13.64
N SER A 147 10.39 -2.31 -13.75
CA SER A 147 9.07 -2.29 -13.12
C SER A 147 8.06 -3.08 -13.94
N VAL A 148 7.31 -3.96 -13.27
CA VAL A 148 6.19 -4.70 -13.83
C VAL A 148 4.91 -4.01 -13.39
N PRO A 149 4.07 -3.52 -14.32
CA PRO A 149 2.81 -2.86 -13.97
C PRO A 149 1.92 -3.76 -13.12
N ILE A 150 1.21 -3.15 -12.17
CA ILE A 150 0.18 -3.83 -11.38
C ILE A 150 -1.16 -3.60 -12.07
N VAL A 151 -1.77 -4.70 -12.54
CA VAL A 151 -3.07 -4.69 -13.23
C VAL A 151 -4.20 -4.49 -12.23
N GLY A 152 -4.03 -4.99 -11.02
CA GLY A 152 -4.99 -4.76 -9.96
C GLY A 152 -4.60 -5.41 -8.64
N GLY A 153 -5.37 -5.09 -7.62
CA GLY A 153 -5.14 -5.58 -6.28
C GLY A 153 -6.39 -5.49 -5.44
N ALA A 154 -6.47 -6.38 -4.47
CA ALA A 154 -7.50 -6.40 -3.45
C ALA A 154 -6.83 -6.56 -2.09
N ARG A 155 -7.27 -5.76 -1.13
CA ARG A 155 -6.79 -5.81 0.23
C ARG A 155 -7.96 -5.71 1.20
N LEU A 156 -7.98 -6.60 2.17
CA LEU A 156 -8.97 -6.64 3.23
C LEU A 156 -8.25 -6.57 4.55
N THR A 157 -8.46 -5.51 5.32
CA THR A 157 -7.77 -5.28 6.59
C THR A 157 -8.72 -4.81 7.67
N GLY A 158 -8.46 -5.22 8.91
CA GLY A 158 -9.28 -4.77 10.01
C GLY A 158 -9.24 -5.67 11.22
N ARG A 159 -10.29 -5.55 12.05
CA ARG A 159 -10.46 -6.35 13.25
C ARG A 159 -11.79 -7.08 13.22
N VAL A 160 -11.74 -8.40 13.37
CA VAL A 160 -12.92 -9.25 13.55
C VAL A 160 -12.90 -9.77 14.98
N GLY A 161 -13.78 -9.23 15.82
CA GLY A 161 -13.79 -9.51 17.26
C GLY A 161 -12.50 -9.02 17.93
N SER A 162 -11.74 -9.93 18.52
CA SER A 162 -10.45 -9.63 19.17
C SER A 162 -9.24 -9.86 18.27
N GLN A 163 -9.43 -10.28 17.02
CA GLN A 163 -8.35 -10.65 16.10
C GLN A 163 -8.17 -9.59 15.03
N THR A 164 -6.92 -9.18 14.81
CA THR A 164 -6.54 -8.37 13.64
C THR A 164 -6.33 -9.30 12.46
N VAL A 165 -6.96 -9.00 11.34
CA VAL A 165 -6.85 -9.77 10.10
C VAL A 165 -6.39 -8.86 8.96
N GLY A 166 -5.54 -9.42 8.10
CA GLY A 166 -5.04 -8.76 6.91
C GLY A 166 -4.92 -9.79 5.79
N PHE A 167 -5.58 -9.53 4.68
CA PHE A 167 -5.47 -10.28 3.43
C PHE A 167 -5.13 -9.32 2.32
N MET A 168 -4.22 -9.72 1.43
CA MET A 168 -3.85 -8.93 0.26
C MET A 168 -3.54 -9.85 -0.91
N SER A 169 -4.05 -9.48 -2.07
CA SER A 169 -3.78 -10.12 -3.36
C SER A 169 -3.48 -9.03 -4.36
N VAL A 170 -2.39 -9.18 -5.10
CA VAL A 170 -1.98 -8.24 -6.15
C VAL A 170 -1.64 -9.04 -7.39
N MET A 171 -2.11 -8.55 -8.53
CA MET A 171 -1.89 -9.12 -9.85
C MET A 171 -1.03 -8.15 -10.65
N THR A 172 0.13 -8.61 -11.08
CA THR A 172 1.01 -7.89 -11.99
C THR A 172 0.80 -8.37 -13.41
N ASP A 173 1.21 -7.54 -14.36
CA ASP A 173 1.29 -7.94 -15.76
C ASP A 173 2.43 -8.97 -15.96
N ALA A 174 2.55 -9.49 -17.17
CA ALA A 174 3.67 -10.33 -17.55
C ALA A 174 4.99 -9.58 -17.37
N VAL A 175 6.02 -10.29 -16.89
CA VAL A 175 7.37 -9.76 -16.84
C VAL A 175 7.83 -9.55 -18.29
N PRO A 176 8.33 -8.36 -18.67
CA PRO A 176 8.88 -8.14 -20.00
C PRO A 176 10.01 -9.14 -20.25
N GLU A 177 9.89 -9.97 -21.29
CA GLU A 177 10.98 -10.84 -21.72
C GLU A 177 12.16 -9.98 -22.17
N SER A 178 13.37 -10.34 -21.74
CA SER A 178 14.59 -9.71 -22.21
C SER A 178 14.70 -9.93 -23.72
N SER A 179 14.63 -8.86 -24.50
CA SER A 179 15.13 -8.88 -25.87
C SER A 179 16.66 -9.00 -25.81
N GLU A 180 17.17 -10.24 -25.93
CA GLU A 180 18.60 -10.52 -26.18
C GLU A 180 19.07 -9.97 -27.52
#